data_AF-A0A1X0RLL1-F1
#
_entry.id   AF-A0A1X0RLL1-F1
#
_cell.length_a   1.000
_cell.length_b   1.000
_cell.length_c   1.000
_cell.angle_alpha   90.00
_cell.angle_beta   90.00
_cell.angle_gamma   90.00
#
_symmetry.space_group_name_H-M   'P 1'
#
loop_
_entity.id
_entity.type
_entity.pdbx_description
1 polymer ?
#
loop_
_entity_poly.entity_id
_entity_poly.type
_entity_poly.pdbx_seq_one_letter_code
_entity_poly.pdbx_strand_id
1 'polypeptide(L)'
;MASSDLPFPNSTRNDSLFGGARLGRRKRTVFLLLLFVVFFVLWFNSDLNRVSNEVNNVSQEDQLADKNYRPVEPVVEDEVIDDEPTTTQDDIESTYDKPTQAQKPPVQPKPDLIIEEPTIAKNSHYKYFIIIASRVGNASRRQLIRNTYFGLQDNLEPCMKRDKGIQYLFWMYGDLPKAKTAERRMYETEKMEWNDFVKVKTDTYDQDAVLRWARDYLKRNEITFDYLVVQDGYSFIHLSYIQQTIDKEKNNLPATTSGTDMVWFNPQLKNVAVAGSSAFDKLWEYESDISDITDSASDSSLLVSLYRLNKAVELQRKIIESESEGDRLSEFFKFPVFLGEQNRMITWSNNVETVPDLTVSVANVYQDADFASLTQKLRLGATSICKAIDKPDIAVVTSSFIYPDSCMEKAAPPAADNKREYALAHNYAFVARSTEYAQQDLRTEKRRTVWGKIDVVQKVLPKYEWIFWLDMDAVIMNPKHTVQGILDDLRSKYPGGPEKFEENIDLVIAKPTRDKMINAGVFFMRNTKWAQAFLKDVQNFKKWYNQSPSYEQGAMWELIQLDKHKSHVLLLDNDDHTFNTLPKRYTPGDFIVHFAPDKCPGPAVLEGLEAVKRIQNGEVFTHFEES
;
A
#
# COMPACT_ATOMS: atom_id res chain seq x y z
N MET A 1 -54.27 -44.30 13.48
CA MET A 1 -55.07 -45.05 12.50
C MET A 1 -54.08 -45.75 11.57
N ALA A 2 -54.12 -47.09 11.63
CA ALA A 2 -53.43 -48.16 10.88
C ALA A 2 -51.92 -47.95 10.58
N SER A 3 -50.95 -48.57 11.29
CA SER A 3 -50.62 -50.02 11.39
C SER A 3 -50.47 -50.67 10.02
N SER A 4 -49.42 -51.43 9.68
CA SER A 4 -48.85 -52.66 10.28
C SER A 4 -48.06 -53.33 9.14
N ASP A 5 -47.13 -54.26 9.24
CA ASP A 5 -46.40 -54.96 10.28
C ASP A 5 -45.25 -55.69 9.53
N LEU A 6 -44.25 -56.13 10.30
CA LEU A 6 -43.14 -57.06 9.99
C LEU A 6 -43.69 -58.46 9.52
N PRO A 7 -42.94 -59.60 9.38
CA PRO A 7 -41.51 -59.90 9.58
C PRO A 7 -40.85 -60.89 8.55
N PHE A 8 -39.56 -61.19 8.79
CA PHE A 8 -38.67 -62.29 8.33
C PHE A 8 -39.28 -63.71 8.25
N PRO A 9 -38.72 -64.70 7.49
CA PRO A 9 -37.61 -65.55 8.01
C PRO A 9 -36.59 -66.16 7.00
N ASN A 10 -35.54 -66.71 7.60
CA ASN A 10 -34.39 -67.48 7.09
C ASN A 10 -34.71 -68.76 6.28
N SER A 11 -33.78 -69.17 5.41
CA SER A 11 -33.37 -70.59 5.27
C SER A 11 -31.99 -70.79 4.58
N THR A 12 -31.00 -71.16 5.39
CA THR A 12 -30.04 -72.29 5.26
C THR A 12 -29.50 -72.82 3.91
N ARG A 13 -28.16 -72.95 3.92
CA ARG A 13 -27.30 -74.14 3.62
C ARG A 13 -26.67 -74.37 2.23
N ASN A 14 -25.33 -74.44 2.32
CA ASN A 14 -24.37 -75.42 1.77
C ASN A 14 -23.79 -75.29 0.35
N ASP A 15 -22.47 -75.05 0.38
CA ASP A 15 -21.37 -75.75 -0.30
C ASP A 15 -21.42 -75.93 -1.83
N SER A 16 -20.44 -75.30 -2.50
CA SER A 16 -19.44 -76.04 -3.26
C SER A 16 -18.25 -75.15 -3.64
N LEU A 17 -17.07 -75.73 -3.41
CA LEU A 17 -15.74 -75.24 -3.72
C LEU A 17 -15.41 -75.46 -5.21
N PHE A 18 -14.71 -74.48 -5.78
CA PHE A 18 -13.98 -74.49 -7.05
C PHE A 18 -14.79 -74.54 -8.36
N GLY A 19 -14.77 -73.39 -9.07
CA GLY A 19 -15.07 -73.34 -10.50
C GLY A 19 -15.06 -71.94 -11.11
N GLY A 20 -13.89 -71.43 -11.49
CA GLY A 20 -13.72 -70.43 -12.55
C GLY A 20 -14.25 -69.01 -12.29
N ALA A 21 -13.46 -68.16 -11.63
CA ALA A 21 -13.79 -66.74 -11.46
C ALA A 21 -13.64 -65.97 -12.79
N ARG A 22 -14.73 -65.84 -13.55
CA ARG A 22 -14.93 -64.68 -14.43
C ARG A 22 -15.00 -63.44 -13.54
N LEU A 23 -14.01 -62.55 -13.61
CA LEU A 23 -14.04 -61.27 -12.91
C LEU A 23 -15.24 -60.45 -13.40
N GLY A 24 -16.23 -60.26 -12.52
CA GLY A 24 -17.40 -59.43 -12.78
C GLY A 24 -17.01 -57.96 -13.04
N ARG A 25 -17.84 -57.28 -13.84
CA ARG A 25 -17.64 -55.90 -14.34
C ARG A 25 -17.11 -54.90 -13.29
N ARG A 26 -17.57 -54.98 -12.04
CA ARG A 26 -17.09 -54.14 -10.92
C ARG A 26 -15.63 -54.35 -10.55
N LYS A 27 -15.12 -55.59 -10.58
CA LYS A 27 -13.71 -55.87 -10.28
C LYS A 27 -12.79 -55.42 -11.43
N ARG A 28 -13.30 -55.38 -12.67
CA ARG A 28 -12.58 -54.80 -13.82
C ARG A 28 -12.40 -53.30 -13.69
N THR A 29 -13.40 -52.58 -13.16
CA THR A 29 -13.30 -51.14 -12.91
C THR A 29 -12.32 -50.81 -11.79
N VAL A 30 -12.33 -51.58 -10.70
CA VAL A 30 -11.37 -51.41 -9.59
C VAL A 30 -9.94 -51.74 -10.02
N PHE A 31 -9.76 -52.77 -10.85
CA PHE A 31 -8.43 -53.13 -11.38
C PHE A 31 -7.90 -52.08 -12.37
N LEU A 32 -8.76 -51.50 -13.20
CA LEU A 32 -8.39 -50.38 -14.08
C LEU A 32 -8.04 -49.11 -13.31
N LEU A 33 -8.78 -48.79 -12.24
CA LEU A 33 -8.46 -47.66 -11.35
C LEU A 33 -7.12 -47.86 -10.63
N LEU A 34 -6.84 -49.07 -10.16
CA LEU A 34 -5.53 -49.41 -9.55
C LEU A 34 -4.39 -49.29 -10.56
N LEU A 35 -4.57 -49.75 -11.80
CA LEU A 35 -3.60 -49.55 -12.88
C LEU A 35 -3.40 -48.08 -13.21
N PHE A 36 -4.46 -47.27 -13.17
CA PHE A 36 -4.38 -45.82 -13.41
C PHE A 36 -3.61 -45.10 -12.29
N VAL A 37 -3.82 -45.49 -11.03
CA VAL A 37 -3.07 -44.96 -9.88
C VAL A 37 -1.61 -45.38 -9.94
N VAL A 38 -1.30 -46.64 -10.26
CA VAL A 38 0.08 -47.12 -10.42
C VAL A 38 0.77 -46.40 -11.58
N PHE A 39 0.08 -46.17 -12.70
CA PHE A 39 0.61 -45.39 -13.82
C PHE A 39 0.90 -43.93 -13.42
N PHE A 40 0.01 -43.28 -12.67
CA PHE A 40 0.24 -41.92 -12.17
C PHE A 40 1.41 -41.83 -11.18
N VAL A 41 1.54 -42.80 -10.27
CA VAL A 41 2.67 -42.86 -9.32
C VAL A 41 3.99 -43.11 -10.04
N LEU A 42 4.01 -43.97 -11.07
CA LEU A 42 5.20 -44.21 -11.88
C LEU A 42 5.56 -43.01 -12.76
N TRP A 43 4.56 -42.32 -13.32
CA TRP A 43 4.77 -41.11 -14.11
C TRP A 43 5.32 -39.97 -13.25
N PHE A 44 4.73 -39.71 -12.07
CA PHE A 44 5.24 -38.71 -11.12
C PHE A 44 6.63 -39.06 -10.57
N ASN A 45 6.93 -40.35 -10.30
CA ASN A 45 8.27 -40.76 -9.90
C ASN A 45 9.29 -40.66 -11.04
N SER A 46 8.87 -40.81 -12.30
CA SER A 46 9.75 -40.63 -13.45
C SER A 46 10.11 -39.15 -13.68
N ASP A 47 9.19 -38.21 -13.40
CA ASP A 47 9.47 -36.78 -13.48
C ASP A 47 10.31 -36.29 -12.28
N LEU A 48 10.14 -36.85 -11.08
CA LEU A 48 11.02 -36.55 -9.94
C LEU A 48 12.48 -37.00 -10.17
N ASN A 49 12.68 -38.15 -10.82
CA ASN A 49 14.02 -38.60 -11.22
C ASN A 49 14.61 -37.75 -12.36
N ARG A 50 13.77 -37.12 -13.20
CA ARG A 50 14.24 -36.20 -14.26
C ARG A 50 14.70 -34.87 -13.67
N VAL A 51 13.97 -34.33 -12.70
CA VAL A 51 14.34 -33.09 -11.98
C VAL A 51 15.56 -33.31 -11.08
N SER A 52 15.69 -34.47 -10.41
CA SER A 52 16.87 -34.77 -9.60
C SER A 52 18.15 -35.01 -10.42
N ASN A 53 18.02 -35.45 -11.69
CA ASN A 53 19.17 -35.60 -12.58
C ASN A 53 19.55 -34.29 -13.29
N GLU A 54 18.61 -33.37 -13.52
CA GLU A 54 18.92 -32.01 -13.99
C GLU A 54 19.63 -31.16 -12.93
N VAL A 55 19.27 -31.30 -11.64
CA VAL A 55 19.92 -30.53 -10.55
C VAL A 55 21.36 -31.01 -10.26
N ASN A 56 21.68 -32.28 -10.54
CA ASN A 56 23.03 -32.83 -10.32
C ASN A 56 24.00 -32.63 -11.50
N ASN A 57 23.52 -32.27 -12.69
CA ASN A 57 24.38 -32.00 -13.86
C ASN A 57 24.71 -30.51 -14.05
N VAL A 58 24.03 -29.59 -13.36
CA VAL A 58 24.30 -28.14 -13.48
C VAL A 58 25.59 -27.72 -12.74
N SER A 59 26.15 -28.57 -11.87
CA SER A 59 27.37 -28.25 -11.11
C SER A 59 28.70 -28.65 -11.77
N GLN A 60 28.72 -29.11 -13.04
CA GLN A 60 29.97 -29.51 -13.71
C GLN A 60 30.19 -28.99 -15.15
N GLU A 61 29.29 -28.21 -15.74
CA GLU A 61 29.46 -27.67 -17.12
C GLU A 61 29.70 -26.15 -17.22
N ASP A 62 29.92 -25.44 -16.12
CA ASP A 62 30.24 -23.99 -16.12
C ASP A 62 31.74 -23.66 -16.26
N GLN A 63 32.57 -24.61 -16.70
CA GLN A 63 33.96 -24.35 -17.07
C GLN A 63 34.37 -25.13 -18.32
N LEU A 64 33.85 -24.74 -19.49
CA LEU A 64 34.48 -24.84 -20.83
C LEU A 64 33.40 -24.81 -21.93
N ALA A 65 33.07 -23.64 -22.48
CA ALA A 65 32.74 -23.46 -23.90
C ALA A 65 32.37 -22.01 -24.20
N ASP A 66 33.38 -21.25 -24.62
CA ASP A 66 33.21 -20.10 -25.48
C ASP A 66 32.97 -20.58 -26.93
N LYS A 67 32.17 -19.80 -27.68
CA LYS A 67 31.93 -19.78 -29.14
C LYS A 67 30.75 -20.57 -29.73
N ASN A 68 29.86 -19.77 -30.31
CA ASN A 68 28.90 -20.02 -31.39
C ASN A 68 27.59 -20.74 -31.05
N TYR A 69 26.59 -19.96 -30.63
CA TYR A 69 25.19 -20.22 -31.01
C TYR A 69 24.35 -18.93 -30.98
N ARG A 70 23.68 -18.62 -32.10
CA ARG A 70 22.69 -17.53 -32.20
C ARG A 70 21.33 -18.03 -31.71
N PRO A 71 20.64 -17.35 -30.79
CA PRO A 71 19.24 -17.64 -30.51
C PRO A 71 18.33 -16.84 -31.45
N VAL A 72 17.27 -17.52 -31.91
CA VAL A 72 16.14 -16.97 -32.66
C VAL A 72 15.33 -16.05 -31.73
N GLU A 73 15.06 -14.83 -32.19
CA GLU A 73 14.27 -13.81 -31.49
C GLU A 73 12.79 -14.22 -31.33
N PRO A 74 12.16 -13.91 -30.18
CA PRO A 74 10.71 -13.90 -30.08
C PRO A 74 10.15 -12.63 -30.73
N VAL A 75 9.10 -12.84 -31.53
CA VAL A 75 8.32 -11.84 -32.27
C VAL A 75 7.92 -10.66 -31.35
N VAL A 76 8.54 -9.51 -31.59
CA VAL A 76 8.09 -8.19 -31.14
C VAL A 76 7.18 -7.66 -32.25
N GLU A 77 5.94 -7.30 -31.92
CA GLU A 77 5.07 -6.55 -32.84
C GLU A 77 5.60 -5.12 -32.93
N ASP A 78 6.08 -4.75 -34.12
CA ASP A 78 6.59 -3.44 -34.47
C ASP A 78 5.50 -2.36 -34.31
N GLU A 79 5.75 -1.35 -33.48
CA GLU A 79 5.12 -0.04 -33.62
C GLU A 79 5.93 0.80 -34.63
N VAL A 80 5.22 1.19 -35.69
CA VAL A 80 5.66 2.00 -36.82
C VAL A 80 6.15 3.36 -36.33
N ILE A 81 7.43 3.66 -36.58
CA ILE A 81 8.00 5.01 -36.51
C ILE A 81 8.10 5.52 -37.95
N ASP A 82 7.48 6.68 -38.20
CA ASP A 82 7.44 7.36 -39.48
C ASP A 82 8.84 7.83 -39.94
N ASP A 83 9.15 7.55 -41.21
CA ASP A 83 10.29 8.06 -41.95
C ASP A 83 10.06 9.52 -42.38
N GLU A 84 11.05 10.39 -42.15
CA GLU A 84 11.28 11.57 -43.01
C GLU A 84 12.55 11.38 -43.86
N PRO A 85 12.56 11.83 -45.13
CA PRO A 85 13.63 11.53 -46.07
C PRO A 85 14.84 12.47 -45.92
N THR A 86 16.00 11.85 -46.10
CA THR A 86 17.34 12.43 -46.18
C THR A 86 17.58 13.24 -47.46
N THR A 87 18.40 14.29 -47.36
CA THR A 87 19.26 14.77 -48.45
C THR A 87 20.64 15.22 -47.94
N THR A 88 21.66 14.51 -48.43
CA THR A 88 23.04 14.90 -48.83
C THR A 88 23.96 15.61 -47.81
N GLN A 89 25.01 14.93 -47.30
CA GLN A 89 26.38 14.82 -47.85
C GLN A 89 27.14 16.14 -47.94
N ASP A 90 28.16 16.34 -47.09
CA ASP A 90 29.56 16.34 -47.52
C ASP A 90 30.57 16.45 -46.35
N ASP A 91 31.57 15.58 -46.47
CA ASP A 91 33.01 15.69 -46.18
C ASP A 91 33.63 15.79 -44.78
N ILE A 92 34.62 14.89 -44.67
CA ILE A 92 35.55 14.55 -43.60
C ILE A 92 36.74 15.50 -43.67
N GLU A 93 37.15 16.08 -42.55
CA GLU A 93 38.57 16.38 -42.35
C GLU A 93 39.00 16.13 -40.90
N SER A 94 39.91 15.17 -40.76
CA SER A 94 40.54 14.75 -39.52
C SER A 94 41.72 15.66 -39.19
N THR A 95 41.77 16.18 -37.96
CA THR A 95 43.05 16.58 -37.35
C THR A 95 43.08 16.11 -35.89
N TYR A 96 44.03 15.22 -35.61
CA TYR A 96 44.44 14.82 -34.28
C TYR A 96 45.31 15.93 -33.68
N ASP A 97 44.97 16.41 -32.48
CA ASP A 97 45.93 17.05 -31.58
C ASP A 97 45.73 16.63 -30.12
N LYS A 98 46.87 16.65 -29.42
CA LYS A 98 47.25 15.92 -28.20
C LYS A 98 46.54 16.32 -26.87
N PRO A 99 46.69 15.51 -25.80
CA PRO A 99 45.73 15.41 -24.70
C PRO A 99 45.89 16.51 -23.65
N THR A 100 44.77 17.15 -23.32
CA THR A 100 44.68 18.03 -22.14
C THR A 100 44.14 17.23 -20.96
N GLN A 101 44.76 17.43 -19.80
CA GLN A 101 44.53 16.72 -18.56
C GLN A 101 43.04 16.68 -18.17
N ALA A 102 42.51 15.47 -18.00
CA ALA A 102 41.18 15.22 -17.50
C ALA A 102 41.04 15.76 -16.06
N GLN A 103 40.32 16.87 -15.91
CA GLN A 103 39.69 17.20 -14.63
C GLN A 103 38.62 16.14 -14.38
N LYS A 104 38.79 15.36 -13.31
CA LYS A 104 37.74 14.47 -12.81
C LYS A 104 36.48 15.32 -12.60
N PRO A 105 35.33 14.94 -13.17
CA PRO A 105 34.09 15.60 -12.83
C PRO A 105 33.88 15.47 -11.31
N PRO A 106 33.34 16.50 -10.64
CA PRO A 106 33.04 16.42 -9.23
C PRO A 106 32.17 15.18 -9.01
N VAL A 107 32.61 14.32 -8.10
CA VAL A 107 31.86 13.17 -7.63
C VAL A 107 30.52 13.71 -7.17
N GLN A 108 29.47 13.50 -7.98
CA GLN A 108 28.12 13.79 -7.54
C GLN A 108 27.91 13.01 -6.24
N PRO A 109 27.48 13.66 -5.16
CA PRO A 109 27.13 12.93 -3.95
C PRO A 109 26.14 11.85 -4.36
N LYS A 110 26.45 10.60 -4.04
CA LYS A 110 25.46 9.52 -4.14
C LYS A 110 24.21 10.05 -3.44
N PRO A 111 23.03 10.03 -4.08
CA PRO A 111 21.83 10.46 -3.40
C PRO A 111 21.70 9.57 -2.16
N ASP A 112 21.80 10.20 -1.00
CA ASP A 112 21.48 9.54 0.26
C ASP A 112 20.11 8.90 0.07
N LEU A 113 20.02 7.59 0.28
CA LEU A 113 18.75 6.88 0.33
C LEU A 113 17.98 7.47 1.52
N ILE A 114 17.20 8.51 1.23
CA ILE A 114 16.24 9.12 2.14
C ILE A 114 15.34 7.96 2.59
N ILE A 115 15.31 7.72 3.90
CA ILE A 115 14.34 6.81 4.49
C ILE A 115 12.97 7.41 4.18
N GLU A 116 12.21 6.75 3.32
CA GLU A 116 10.91 7.21 2.88
C GLU A 116 9.92 7.06 4.04
N GLU A 117 9.74 8.13 4.81
CA GLU A 117 8.80 8.18 5.93
C GLU A 117 7.46 8.75 5.45
N PRO A 118 6.32 8.16 5.86
CA PRO A 118 5.02 8.71 5.54
C PRO A 118 4.82 10.05 6.25
N THR A 119 3.97 10.91 5.68
CA THR A 119 3.63 12.23 6.23
C THR A 119 2.78 12.09 7.49
N ILE A 120 3.41 11.73 8.62
CA ILE A 120 2.76 11.72 9.94
C ILE A 120 2.92 13.11 10.57
N ALA A 121 1.83 13.63 11.14
CA ALA A 121 1.85 14.91 11.82
C ALA A 121 2.84 14.88 12.99
N LYS A 122 3.88 15.73 12.90
CA LYS A 122 4.78 16.01 14.03
C LYS A 122 3.97 16.52 15.22
N ASN A 123 4.43 16.24 16.44
CA ASN A 123 3.77 16.65 17.68
C ASN A 123 2.37 16.05 17.86
N SER A 124 2.24 14.74 17.66
CA SER A 124 0.99 14.01 17.84
C SER A 124 1.03 13.07 19.05
N HIS A 125 -0.12 12.93 19.73
CA HIS A 125 -0.32 11.96 20.80
C HIS A 125 -1.40 10.94 20.41
N TYR A 126 -1.16 9.65 20.64
CA TYR A 126 -2.09 8.57 20.32
C TYR A 126 -2.32 7.63 21.51
N LYS A 127 -3.57 7.25 21.79
CA LYS A 127 -3.85 6.22 22.79
C LYS A 127 -3.21 4.88 22.39
N TYR A 128 -3.29 4.50 21.12
CA TYR A 128 -2.64 3.30 20.60
C TYR A 128 -1.79 3.62 19.36
N PHE A 129 -0.52 3.26 19.40
CA PHE A 129 0.37 3.26 18.24
C PHE A 129 0.68 1.82 17.85
N ILE A 130 0.30 1.42 16.64
CA ILE A 130 0.36 0.04 16.17
C ILE A 130 1.42 -0.09 15.07
N ILE A 131 2.43 -0.91 15.29
CA ILE A 131 3.45 -1.23 14.29
C ILE A 131 3.21 -2.65 13.79
N ILE A 132 3.10 -2.78 12.46
CA ILE A 132 2.81 -4.05 11.79
C ILE A 132 3.97 -4.39 10.86
N ALA A 133 4.83 -5.32 11.25
CA ALA A 133 5.97 -5.72 10.45
C ALA A 133 5.53 -6.56 9.25
N SER A 134 5.85 -6.15 8.03
CA SER A 134 5.40 -6.82 6.80
C SER A 134 6.54 -6.96 5.80
N ARG A 135 6.57 -8.05 5.03
CA ARG A 135 7.52 -8.17 3.91
C ARG A 135 7.13 -7.23 2.78
N VAL A 136 8.11 -6.66 2.09
CA VAL A 136 7.86 -5.74 0.98
C VAL A 136 6.89 -6.30 -0.07
N GLY A 137 7.09 -7.54 -0.49
CA GLY A 137 6.26 -8.21 -1.49
C GLY A 137 4.83 -8.58 -1.05
N ASN A 138 4.46 -8.41 0.22
CA ASN A 138 3.17 -8.88 0.75
C ASN A 138 2.06 -7.81 0.73
N ALA A 139 1.84 -7.17 -0.42
CA ALA A 139 0.82 -6.12 -0.54
C ALA A 139 -0.61 -6.63 -0.28
N SER A 140 -0.96 -7.84 -0.74
CA SER A 140 -2.29 -8.45 -0.49
C SER A 140 -2.56 -8.63 1.00
N ARG A 141 -1.56 -9.08 1.76
CA ARG A 141 -1.66 -9.25 3.21
C ARG A 141 -1.85 -7.91 3.91
N ARG A 142 -1.14 -6.86 3.51
CA ARG A 142 -1.36 -5.51 4.06
C ARG A 142 -2.77 -5.03 3.78
N GLN A 143 -3.29 -5.25 2.57
CA GLN A 143 -4.67 -4.91 2.23
C GLN A 143 -5.69 -5.68 3.07
N LEU A 144 -5.46 -6.97 3.31
CA LEU A 144 -6.29 -7.80 4.18
C LEU A 144 -6.31 -7.25 5.61
N ILE A 145 -5.15 -6.86 6.14
CA ILE A 145 -5.03 -6.25 7.47
C ILE A 145 -5.76 -4.90 7.52
N ARG A 146 -5.54 -4.01 6.53
CA ARG A 146 -6.24 -2.71 6.42
C ARG A 146 -7.76 -2.86 6.50
N ASN A 147 -8.30 -3.77 5.71
CA ASN A 147 -9.74 -4.05 5.69
C ASN A 147 -10.21 -4.62 7.04
N THR A 148 -9.56 -5.68 7.51
CA THR A 148 -10.02 -6.44 8.69
C THR A 148 -9.92 -5.62 9.97
N TYR A 149 -8.84 -4.85 10.14
CA TYR A 149 -8.57 -4.14 11.39
C TYR A 149 -9.16 -2.76 11.42
N PHE A 150 -9.13 -2.07 10.30
CA PHE A 150 -9.39 -0.64 10.24
C PHE A 150 -10.60 -0.31 9.36
N GLY A 151 -11.21 -1.32 8.72
CA GLY A 151 -12.35 -1.13 7.81
C GLY A 151 -11.95 -0.45 6.50
N LEU A 152 -10.65 -0.43 6.19
CA LEU A 152 -10.09 0.27 5.02
C LEU A 152 -10.10 -0.68 3.81
N GLN A 153 -11.24 -0.76 3.14
CA GLN A 153 -11.42 -1.63 1.96
C GLN A 153 -10.75 -1.08 0.71
N ASP A 154 -10.83 0.22 0.54
CA ASP A 154 -10.22 0.99 -0.54
C ASP A 154 -9.89 2.39 -0.03
N ASN A 155 -9.38 3.24 -0.92
CA ASN A 155 -9.05 4.63 -0.63
C ASN A 155 -10.00 5.62 -1.32
N LEU A 156 -11.25 5.23 -1.62
CA LEU A 156 -12.26 6.15 -2.14
C LEU A 156 -12.64 7.21 -1.11
N GLU A 157 -12.64 6.85 0.18
CA GLU A 157 -12.92 7.71 1.33
C GLU A 157 -11.74 7.61 2.32
N PRO A 158 -10.58 8.21 2.00
CA PRO A 158 -9.33 8.00 2.72
C PRO A 158 -9.35 8.66 4.10
N CYS A 159 -8.64 8.04 5.04
CA CYS A 159 -8.44 8.59 6.36
C CYS A 159 -7.38 9.70 6.39
N MET A 160 -7.78 10.94 6.14
CA MET A 160 -6.82 12.05 6.09
C MET A 160 -6.22 12.41 7.46
N LYS A 161 -7.01 12.28 8.53
CA LYS A 161 -6.59 12.57 9.92
C LYS A 161 -7.01 11.41 10.82
N ARG A 162 -6.04 10.83 11.55
CA ARG A 162 -6.27 9.70 12.47
C ARG A 162 -6.64 10.20 13.86
N ASP A 163 -7.83 10.77 13.99
CA ASP A 163 -8.26 11.54 15.15
C ASP A 163 -9.11 10.76 16.17
N LYS A 164 -9.12 9.42 16.08
CA LYS A 164 -9.68 8.51 17.10
C LYS A 164 -8.65 7.99 18.10
N GLY A 165 -7.45 8.58 18.12
CA GLY A 165 -6.38 8.19 19.04
C GLY A 165 -5.73 6.84 18.71
N ILE A 166 -5.94 6.32 17.49
CA ILE A 166 -5.32 5.08 17.00
C ILE A 166 -4.53 5.40 15.74
N GLN A 167 -3.24 5.10 15.78
CA GLN A 167 -2.31 5.25 14.69
C GLN A 167 -1.74 3.87 14.35
N TYR A 168 -1.63 3.54 13.06
CA TYR A 168 -0.92 2.34 12.63
C TYR A 168 0.13 2.65 11.57
N LEU A 169 1.15 1.80 11.48
CA LEU A 169 2.20 1.90 10.49
C LEU A 169 2.70 0.51 10.10
N PHE A 170 2.82 0.23 8.80
CA PHE A 170 3.53 -0.95 8.37
C PHE A 170 5.05 -0.72 8.35
N TRP A 171 5.77 -1.56 9.06
CA TRP A 171 7.23 -1.58 9.08
C TRP A 171 7.72 -2.61 8.07
N MET A 172 8.27 -2.16 6.95
CA MET A 172 8.53 -3.03 5.78
C MET A 172 9.98 -3.51 5.69
N TYR A 173 10.16 -4.83 5.82
CA TYR A 173 11.46 -5.51 5.74
C TYR A 173 11.60 -6.38 4.47
N GLY A 174 12.82 -6.77 4.13
CA GLY A 174 13.17 -7.48 2.90
C GLY A 174 13.57 -6.54 1.76
N ASP A 175 14.04 -7.05 0.64
CA ASP A 175 14.49 -6.22 -0.47
C ASP A 175 13.38 -5.39 -1.11
N LEU A 176 13.77 -4.20 -1.57
CA LEU A 176 12.94 -3.44 -2.51
C LEU A 176 12.88 -4.19 -3.85
N PRO A 177 11.73 -4.21 -4.54
CA PRO A 177 11.66 -4.75 -5.88
C PRO A 177 12.58 -3.97 -6.82
N LYS A 178 13.13 -4.67 -7.82
CA LYS A 178 14.03 -4.08 -8.80
C LYS A 178 13.32 -2.96 -9.58
N ALA A 179 14.02 -1.88 -9.86
CA ALA A 179 13.49 -0.78 -10.66
C ALA A 179 12.99 -1.27 -12.03
N LYS A 180 11.95 -0.62 -12.55
CA LYS A 180 11.29 -0.91 -13.83
C LYS A 180 10.60 -2.28 -13.93
N THR A 181 10.33 -2.95 -12.81
CA THR A 181 9.54 -4.19 -12.81
C THR A 181 8.09 -3.94 -12.38
N ALA A 182 7.20 -4.90 -12.68
CA ALA A 182 5.80 -4.82 -12.26
C ALA A 182 5.68 -4.74 -10.74
N GLU A 183 6.52 -5.47 -10.01
CA GLU A 183 6.54 -5.48 -8.55
C GLU A 183 6.96 -4.12 -7.98
N ARG A 184 7.92 -3.43 -8.63
CA ARG A 184 8.29 -2.07 -8.22
C ARG A 184 7.15 -1.10 -8.44
N ARG A 185 6.49 -1.16 -9.60
CA ARG A 185 5.33 -0.31 -9.88
C ARG A 185 4.20 -0.54 -8.89
N MET A 186 3.93 -1.79 -8.50
CA MET A 186 2.93 -2.12 -7.47
C MET A 186 3.31 -1.58 -6.09
N TYR A 187 4.58 -1.63 -5.72
CA TYR A 187 5.08 -1.04 -4.47
C TYR A 187 4.85 0.48 -4.44
N GLU A 188 5.24 1.19 -5.50
CA GLU A 188 5.05 2.64 -5.59
C GLU A 188 3.58 3.03 -5.67
N THR A 189 2.77 2.22 -6.37
CA THR A 189 1.30 2.38 -6.41
C THR A 189 0.71 2.30 -5.00
N GLU A 190 1.09 1.29 -4.21
CA GLU A 190 0.60 1.15 -2.84
C GLU A 190 1.03 2.34 -1.97
N LYS A 191 2.26 2.85 -2.17
CA LYS A 191 2.76 4.05 -1.49
C LYS A 191 1.88 5.26 -1.78
N MET A 192 1.56 5.50 -3.04
CA MET A 192 0.68 6.60 -3.47
C MET A 192 -0.74 6.44 -2.93
N GLU A 193 -1.26 5.22 -2.86
CA GLU A 193 -2.64 4.99 -2.43
C GLU A 193 -2.83 5.10 -0.92
N TRP A 194 -1.89 4.61 -0.12
CA TRP A 194 -2.06 4.43 1.32
C TRP A 194 -1.13 5.28 2.18
N ASN A 195 0.11 5.49 1.74
CA ASN A 195 1.17 6.20 2.47
C ASN A 195 1.20 5.88 3.98
N ASP A 196 1.10 4.59 4.32
CA ASP A 196 0.95 4.09 5.69
C ASP A 196 2.03 3.09 6.07
N PHE A 197 3.17 3.15 5.37
CA PHE A 197 4.29 2.25 5.57
C PHE A 197 5.64 2.95 5.47
N VAL A 198 6.64 2.33 6.07
CA VAL A 198 8.04 2.77 6.02
C VAL A 198 8.92 1.59 5.62
N LYS A 199 9.84 1.81 4.69
CA LYS A 199 10.84 0.81 4.32
C LYS A 199 12.05 0.90 5.25
N VAL A 200 12.45 -0.22 5.83
CA VAL A 200 13.65 -0.33 6.68
C VAL A 200 14.73 -1.21 6.06
N LYS A 201 15.98 -1.10 6.53
CA LYS A 201 17.14 -1.79 5.94
C LYS A 201 17.33 -3.26 6.37
N THR A 202 16.39 -3.83 7.11
CA THR A 202 16.47 -5.23 7.54
C THR A 202 15.80 -6.17 6.54
N ASP A 203 16.32 -7.40 6.44
CA ASP A 203 15.84 -8.44 5.51
C ASP A 203 14.84 -9.40 6.16
N THR A 204 14.84 -9.47 7.49
CA THR A 204 13.99 -10.36 8.27
C THR A 204 13.25 -9.60 9.37
N TYR A 205 12.16 -10.20 9.84
CA TYR A 205 11.46 -9.73 11.02
C TYR A 205 12.27 -10.03 12.27
N ASP A 206 12.44 -9.02 13.11
CA ASP A 206 12.98 -9.11 14.46
C ASP A 206 12.24 -8.10 15.35
N GLN A 207 11.65 -8.58 16.45
CA GLN A 207 10.92 -7.76 17.40
C GLN A 207 11.81 -6.67 18.01
N ASP A 208 13.08 -6.97 18.31
CA ASP A 208 13.98 -6.02 18.96
C ASP A 208 14.38 -4.92 17.99
N ALA A 209 14.60 -5.27 16.71
CA ALA A 209 14.81 -4.30 15.65
C ALA A 209 13.60 -3.35 15.49
N VAL A 210 12.37 -3.87 15.59
CA VAL A 210 11.16 -3.05 15.55
C VAL A 210 11.07 -2.12 16.76
N LEU A 211 11.33 -2.60 17.97
CA LEU A 211 11.27 -1.79 19.20
C LEU A 211 12.32 -0.67 19.20
N ARG A 212 13.56 -0.98 18.80
CA ARG A 212 14.63 0.02 18.64
C ARG A 212 14.29 1.07 17.59
N TRP A 213 13.79 0.61 16.43
CA TRP A 213 13.33 1.49 15.38
C TRP A 213 12.18 2.39 15.87
N ALA A 214 11.22 1.83 16.60
CA ALA A 214 10.08 2.57 17.14
C ALA A 214 10.55 3.68 18.11
N ARG A 215 11.48 3.38 19.02
CA ARG A 215 12.06 4.37 19.94
C ARG A 215 12.62 5.56 19.17
N ASP A 216 13.47 5.29 18.19
CA ASP A 216 14.19 6.32 17.45
C ASP A 216 13.24 7.11 16.54
N TYR A 217 12.31 6.42 15.87
CA TYR A 217 11.31 7.01 14.99
C TYR A 217 10.33 7.94 15.73
N LEU A 218 9.77 7.46 16.86
CA LEU A 218 8.80 8.21 17.64
C LEU A 218 9.45 9.44 18.29
N LYS A 219 10.70 9.29 18.78
CA LYS A 219 11.48 10.42 19.32
C LYS A 219 11.78 11.47 18.25
N ARG A 220 12.27 11.06 17.08
CA ARG A 220 12.60 11.98 15.97
C ARG A 220 11.40 12.76 15.47
N ASN A 221 10.22 12.13 15.48
CA ASN A 221 8.98 12.72 14.98
C ASN A 221 8.11 13.37 16.08
N GLU A 222 8.60 13.44 17.32
CA GLU A 222 7.88 14.01 18.46
C GLU A 222 6.49 13.37 18.66
N ILE A 223 6.42 12.05 18.47
CA ILE A 223 5.18 11.27 18.62
C ILE A 223 5.18 10.64 20.01
N THR A 224 4.08 10.84 20.74
CA THR A 224 3.84 10.21 22.04
C THR A 224 2.67 9.23 21.97
N PHE A 225 2.62 8.29 22.91
CA PHE A 225 1.55 7.30 22.96
C PHE A 225 1.25 6.83 24.38
N ASP A 226 0.07 6.26 24.60
CA ASP A 226 -0.23 5.52 25.84
C ASP A 226 0.22 4.06 25.74
N TYR A 227 -0.08 3.39 24.62
CA TYR A 227 0.29 2.00 24.37
C TYR A 227 0.85 1.78 22.97
N LEU A 228 2.02 1.13 22.91
CA LEU A 228 2.64 0.61 21.70
C LEU A 228 2.21 -0.84 21.51
N VAL A 229 1.71 -1.16 20.32
CA VAL A 229 1.35 -2.50 19.90
C VAL A 229 2.28 -2.88 18.75
N VAL A 230 3.01 -3.99 18.90
CA VAL A 230 3.88 -4.54 17.85
C VAL A 230 3.32 -5.88 17.42
N GLN A 231 3.17 -6.07 16.12
CA GLN A 231 2.86 -7.37 15.54
C GLN A 231 3.59 -7.62 14.22
N ASP A 232 3.77 -8.88 13.82
CA ASP A 232 4.12 -9.23 12.44
C ASP A 232 2.88 -9.35 11.54
N GLY A 233 3.11 -9.45 10.22
CA GLY A 233 2.06 -9.54 9.20
C GLY A 233 1.42 -10.93 9.09
N TYR A 234 1.89 -11.90 9.88
CA TYR A 234 1.34 -13.26 9.94
C TYR A 234 0.64 -13.54 11.27
N SER A 235 0.49 -12.51 12.10
CA SER A 235 -0.24 -12.59 13.35
C SER A 235 -1.44 -11.68 13.28
N PHE A 236 -2.44 -11.97 14.10
CA PHE A 236 -3.46 -10.99 14.39
C PHE A 236 -3.79 -10.88 15.87
N ILE A 237 -4.29 -9.70 16.24
CA ILE A 237 -4.74 -9.33 17.57
C ILE A 237 -6.20 -8.88 17.56
N HIS A 238 -6.90 -9.15 18.65
CA HIS A 238 -8.22 -8.61 18.91
C HIS A 238 -8.10 -7.25 19.61
N LEU A 239 -7.91 -6.16 18.85
CA LEU A 239 -7.60 -4.84 19.39
C LEU A 239 -8.60 -4.34 20.44
N SER A 240 -9.90 -4.49 20.21
CA SER A 240 -10.93 -4.09 21.19
C SER A 240 -10.88 -4.91 22.48
N TYR A 241 -10.40 -6.16 22.41
CA TYR A 241 -10.17 -6.98 23.59
C TYR A 241 -8.96 -6.47 24.36
N ILE A 242 -7.88 -6.10 23.65
CA ILE A 242 -6.71 -5.47 24.24
C ILE A 242 -7.09 -4.20 24.99
N GLN A 243 -7.91 -3.35 24.38
CA GLN A 243 -8.43 -2.14 25.01
C GLN A 243 -9.17 -2.44 26.32
N GLN A 244 -10.11 -3.39 26.28
CA GLN A 244 -10.90 -3.79 27.46
C GLN A 244 -10.03 -4.37 28.58
N THR A 245 -9.07 -5.24 28.25
CA THR A 245 -8.16 -5.83 29.24
C THR A 245 -7.29 -4.75 29.88
N ILE A 246 -6.70 -3.86 29.09
CA ILE A 246 -5.89 -2.75 29.60
C ILE A 246 -6.71 -1.86 30.52
N ASP A 247 -7.91 -1.45 30.09
CA ASP A 247 -8.77 -0.57 30.89
C ASP A 247 -9.20 -1.26 32.21
N LYS A 248 -9.45 -2.58 32.18
CA LYS A 248 -9.75 -3.38 33.38
C LYS A 248 -8.55 -3.46 34.33
N GLU A 249 -7.39 -3.83 33.82
CA GLU A 249 -6.20 -4.04 34.64
C GLU A 249 -5.64 -2.74 35.21
N LYS A 250 -5.80 -1.62 34.49
CA LYS A 250 -5.49 -0.27 34.99
C LYS A 250 -6.24 0.04 36.30
N ASN A 251 -7.48 -0.43 36.45
CA ASN A 251 -8.26 -0.23 37.68
C ASN A 251 -7.81 -1.12 38.84
N ASN A 252 -6.99 -2.14 38.58
CA ASN A 252 -6.43 -3.03 39.59
C ASN A 252 -5.03 -2.59 40.06
N LEU A 253 -4.41 -1.61 39.39
CA LEU A 253 -3.08 -1.15 39.73
C LEU A 253 -3.08 -0.34 41.04
N PRO A 254 -2.00 -0.41 41.84
CA PRO A 254 -1.80 0.50 42.97
C PRO A 254 -1.86 1.96 42.52
N ALA A 255 -2.39 2.85 43.37
CA ALA A 255 -2.51 4.28 43.05
C ALA A 255 -1.18 4.98 42.71
N THR A 256 -0.06 4.37 43.11
CA THR A 256 1.31 4.84 42.85
C THR A 256 1.88 4.37 41.50
N THR A 257 1.20 3.46 40.80
CA THR A 257 1.65 2.87 39.53
C THR A 257 0.95 3.56 38.36
N SER A 258 1.72 3.99 37.37
CA SER A 258 1.16 4.57 36.15
C SER A 258 0.30 3.55 35.40
N GLY A 259 -0.83 3.99 34.85
CA GLY A 259 -1.68 3.14 34.03
C GLY A 259 -1.00 2.63 32.74
N THR A 260 0.12 3.24 32.33
CA THR A 260 0.92 2.81 31.16
C THR A 260 2.16 2.00 31.56
N ASP A 261 2.29 1.59 32.83
CA ASP A 261 3.40 0.79 33.33
C ASP A 261 3.13 -0.72 33.21
N MET A 262 2.74 -1.15 32.01
CA MET A 262 2.24 -2.50 31.75
C MET A 262 2.83 -3.10 30.48
N VAL A 263 3.11 -4.41 30.51
CA VAL A 263 3.54 -5.19 29.35
C VAL A 263 2.65 -6.43 29.21
N TRP A 264 2.15 -6.67 27.99
CA TRP A 264 1.44 -7.89 27.65
C TRP A 264 2.06 -8.55 26.44
N PHE A 265 2.67 -9.71 26.65
CA PHE A 265 3.32 -10.50 25.62
C PHE A 265 3.40 -11.95 26.07
N ASN A 266 3.70 -12.84 25.13
CA ASN A 266 3.95 -14.24 25.41
C ASN A 266 5.47 -14.52 25.22
N PRO A 267 6.21 -14.94 26.28
CA PRO A 267 7.65 -15.19 26.18
C PRO A 267 8.07 -16.27 25.19
N GLN A 268 7.14 -17.13 24.78
CA GLN A 268 7.34 -18.15 23.76
C GLN A 268 7.01 -17.64 22.35
N LEU A 269 6.39 -16.46 22.20
CA LEU A 269 5.98 -15.88 20.92
C LEU A 269 6.49 -14.44 20.77
N LYS A 270 7.42 -14.24 19.83
CA LYS A 270 7.97 -12.91 19.51
C LYS A 270 7.12 -12.11 18.52
N ASN A 271 6.01 -12.66 18.06
CA ASN A 271 5.24 -12.08 16.97
C ASN A 271 4.32 -10.95 17.42
N VAL A 272 3.93 -10.89 18.71
CA VAL A 272 3.00 -9.89 19.24
C VAL A 272 3.44 -9.42 20.62
N ALA A 273 3.42 -8.10 20.83
CA ALA A 273 3.62 -7.49 22.14
C ALA A 273 2.81 -6.19 22.27
N VAL A 274 2.36 -5.91 23.49
CA VAL A 274 1.77 -4.62 23.87
C VAL A 274 2.54 -4.07 25.05
N ALA A 275 3.01 -2.83 24.96
CA ALA A 275 3.73 -2.14 26.02
C ALA A 275 3.14 -0.75 26.21
N GLY A 276 2.77 -0.40 27.44
CA GLY A 276 2.45 0.98 27.78
C GLY A 276 3.71 1.86 27.73
N SER A 277 3.54 3.18 27.56
CA SER A 277 4.66 4.11 27.41
C SER A 277 5.66 4.08 28.56
N SER A 278 5.21 4.06 29.82
CA SER A 278 6.12 3.95 30.97
C SER A 278 6.88 2.62 30.97
N ALA A 279 6.22 1.52 30.59
CA ALA A 279 6.89 0.22 30.47
C ALA A 279 7.89 0.17 29.30
N PHE A 280 7.56 0.84 28.19
CA PHE A 280 8.45 0.96 27.04
C PHE A 280 9.70 1.77 27.37
N ASP A 281 9.58 2.85 28.15
CA ASP A 281 10.74 3.63 28.61
C ASP A 281 11.66 2.81 29.52
N LYS A 282 11.08 2.02 30.44
CA LYS A 282 11.82 1.11 31.31
C LYS A 282 12.60 0.03 30.56
N LEU A 283 12.10 -0.41 29.40
CA LEU A 283 12.85 -1.35 28.54
C LEU A 283 14.23 -0.80 28.19
N TRP A 284 14.33 0.51 27.99
CA TRP A 284 15.56 1.20 27.65
C TRP A 284 16.39 1.59 28.88
N GLU A 285 15.74 1.86 30.02
CA GLU A 285 16.42 2.06 31.31
C GLU A 285 17.23 0.82 31.71
N TYR A 286 16.64 -0.37 31.53
CA TYR A 286 17.27 -1.65 31.84
C TYR A 286 18.06 -2.27 30.68
N GLU A 287 18.28 -1.54 29.58
CA GLU A 287 18.89 -2.10 28.37
C GLU A 287 20.25 -2.76 28.64
N SER A 288 21.11 -2.12 29.46
CA SER A 288 22.42 -2.68 29.82
C SER A 288 22.32 -3.92 30.72
N ASP A 289 21.35 -3.95 31.62
CA ASP A 289 21.18 -5.07 32.56
C ASP A 289 20.62 -6.31 31.85
N ILE A 290 19.81 -6.09 30.81
CA ILE A 290 19.20 -7.17 30.03
C ILE A 290 20.01 -7.55 28.79
N SER A 291 20.95 -6.72 28.31
CA SER A 291 21.81 -7.09 27.18
C SER A 291 22.66 -8.31 27.50
N ASP A 292 23.23 -8.38 28.71
CA ASP A 292 24.04 -9.51 29.16
C ASP A 292 23.22 -10.81 29.18
N ILE A 293 21.95 -10.74 29.60
CA ILE A 293 21.01 -11.86 29.58
C ILE A 293 20.69 -12.25 28.13
N THR A 294 20.50 -11.27 27.25
CA THR A 294 20.13 -11.47 25.85
C THR A 294 21.26 -12.14 25.06
N ASP A 295 22.49 -11.67 25.23
CA ASP A 295 23.67 -12.19 24.54
C ASP A 295 24.03 -13.61 24.98
N SER A 296 23.72 -13.96 26.23
CA SER A 296 23.95 -15.31 26.79
C SER A 296 22.94 -16.37 26.31
N ALA A 297 21.79 -15.96 25.78
CA ALA A 297 20.71 -16.86 25.37
C ALA A 297 20.31 -16.58 23.93
N SER A 298 20.75 -17.44 23.01
CA SER A 298 20.61 -17.31 21.54
C SER A 298 19.19 -17.12 20.99
N ASP A 299 18.16 -17.21 21.84
CA ASP A 299 16.75 -17.02 21.50
C ASP A 299 16.01 -16.01 22.41
N SER A 300 16.71 -15.23 23.24
CA SER A 300 16.05 -14.18 24.05
C SER A 300 15.77 -12.93 23.21
N SER A 301 14.64 -12.26 23.44
CA SER A 301 14.39 -10.89 22.97
C SER A 301 14.49 -9.92 24.14
N LEU A 302 14.60 -8.61 23.88
CA LEU A 302 14.68 -7.59 24.95
C LEU A 302 13.51 -7.71 25.94
N LEU A 303 12.28 -7.89 25.45
CA LEU A 303 11.10 -8.07 26.31
C LEU A 303 11.15 -9.38 27.12
N VAL A 304 11.64 -10.47 26.53
CA VAL A 304 11.82 -11.74 27.24
C VAL A 304 12.88 -11.60 28.33
N SER A 305 13.99 -10.93 28.04
CA SER A 305 15.09 -10.69 28.99
C SER A 305 14.62 -9.81 30.15
N LEU A 306 13.88 -8.72 29.89
CA LEU A 306 13.27 -7.87 30.92
C LEU A 306 12.30 -8.66 31.81
N TYR A 307 11.46 -9.51 31.21
CA TYR A 307 10.55 -10.38 31.95
C TYR A 307 11.29 -11.39 32.84
N ARG A 308 12.35 -12.02 32.33
CA ARG A 308 13.18 -12.97 33.09
C ARG A 308 13.88 -12.29 34.25
N LEU A 309 14.44 -11.10 34.03
CA LEU A 309 15.06 -10.31 35.09
C LEU A 309 14.05 -9.96 36.19
N ASN A 310 12.86 -9.48 35.81
CA ASN A 310 11.77 -9.24 36.77
C ASN A 310 11.42 -10.50 37.58
N LYS A 311 11.28 -11.66 36.92
CA LYS A 311 11.00 -12.93 37.62
C LYS A 311 12.11 -13.34 38.56
N ALA A 312 13.37 -13.13 38.19
CA ALA A 312 14.51 -13.44 39.03
C ALA A 312 14.52 -12.56 40.31
N VAL A 313 14.28 -11.25 40.15
CA VAL A 313 14.19 -10.32 41.28
C VAL A 313 13.01 -10.64 42.20
N GLU A 314 11.84 -10.97 41.64
CA GLU A 314 10.67 -11.39 42.41
C GLU A 314 10.90 -12.71 43.18
N LEU A 315 11.66 -13.65 42.62
CA LEU A 315 12.05 -14.87 43.34
C LEU A 315 13.03 -14.56 44.48
N GLN A 316 14.03 -13.71 44.22
CA GLN A 316 15.01 -13.31 45.23
C GLN A 316 14.33 -12.59 46.39
N ARG A 317 13.38 -11.69 46.11
CA ARG A 317 12.57 -11.01 47.13
C ARG A 317 11.83 -11.99 48.05
N LYS A 318 11.31 -13.10 47.51
CA LYS A 318 10.61 -14.12 48.32
C LYS A 318 11.53 -14.93 49.22
N ILE A 319 12.83 -14.93 48.93
CA ILE A 319 13.85 -15.67 49.68
C ILE A 319 14.51 -14.78 50.74
N ILE A 320 14.54 -13.46 50.53
CA ILE A 320 15.08 -12.50 51.50
C ILE A 320 14.18 -12.49 52.75
N GLU A 321 14.75 -12.89 53.89
CA GLU A 321 14.06 -12.91 55.19
C GLU A 321 13.89 -11.50 55.80
N SER A 322 14.76 -10.56 55.43
CA SER A 322 14.74 -9.17 55.92
C SER A 322 13.79 -8.31 55.09
N GLU A 323 12.70 -7.85 55.71
CA GLU A 323 11.73 -6.93 55.09
C GLU A 323 12.41 -5.68 54.51
N SER A 324 13.37 -5.10 55.26
CA SER A 324 14.13 -3.92 54.81
C SER A 324 15.01 -4.15 53.59
N GLU A 325 15.54 -5.37 53.40
CA GLU A 325 16.32 -5.71 52.20
C GLU A 325 15.41 -6.01 51.01
N GLY A 326 14.25 -6.62 51.26
CA GLY A 326 13.21 -6.80 50.25
C GLY A 326 12.65 -5.47 49.74
N ASP A 327 12.45 -4.50 50.63
CA ASP A 327 11.99 -3.14 50.28
C ASP A 327 13.04 -2.39 49.46
N ARG A 328 14.33 -2.45 49.86
CA ARG A 328 15.43 -1.87 49.10
C ARG A 328 15.54 -2.45 47.69
N LEU A 329 15.38 -3.76 47.55
CA LEU A 329 15.39 -4.43 46.25
C LEU A 329 14.22 -3.96 45.36
N SER A 330 13.04 -3.77 45.96
CA SER A 330 11.83 -3.28 45.27
C SER A 330 11.93 -1.80 44.89
N GLU A 331 12.63 -1.01 45.69
CA GLU A 331 12.90 0.41 45.39
C GLU A 331 13.96 0.56 44.28
N PHE A 332 14.94 -0.34 44.26
CA PHE A 332 16.00 -0.37 43.25
C PHE A 332 15.48 -0.85 41.88
N PHE A 333 14.66 -1.90 41.85
CA PHE A 333 14.11 -2.45 40.61
C PHE A 333 12.62 -2.14 40.45
N LYS A 334 12.32 -1.17 39.58
CA LYS A 334 10.95 -0.74 39.26
C LYS A 334 10.47 -1.36 37.96
N PHE A 335 10.27 -2.68 37.92
CA PHE A 335 9.80 -3.35 36.72
C PHE A 335 8.35 -2.98 36.34
N PRO A 336 7.97 -3.10 35.05
CA PRO A 336 6.58 -2.93 34.65
C PRO A 336 5.72 -4.12 35.10
N VAL A 337 4.42 -3.90 35.15
CA VAL A 337 3.45 -4.96 35.44
C VAL A 337 3.27 -5.84 34.22
N PHE A 338 3.67 -7.10 34.31
CA PHE A 338 3.47 -8.08 33.25
C PHE A 338 2.09 -8.71 33.39
N LEU A 339 1.24 -8.50 32.39
CA LEU A 339 -0.11 -9.05 32.38
C LEU A 339 -0.09 -10.58 32.33
N GLY A 340 -0.92 -11.18 33.19
CA GLY A 340 -1.26 -12.60 33.11
C GLY A 340 -2.02 -12.91 31.82
N GLU A 341 -2.30 -14.18 31.54
CA GLU A 341 -3.02 -14.65 30.34
C GLU A 341 -2.19 -14.82 29.05
N GLN A 342 -0.90 -15.15 29.18
CA GLN A 342 -0.03 -15.50 28.04
C GLN A 342 -0.59 -16.65 27.20
N ASN A 343 -1.38 -17.55 27.81
CA ASN A 343 -2.04 -18.68 27.15
C ASN A 343 -3.14 -18.28 26.14
N ARG A 344 -3.52 -17.01 26.08
CA ARG A 344 -4.51 -16.48 25.11
C ARG A 344 -3.85 -15.86 23.87
N MET A 345 -2.52 -15.78 23.87
CA MET A 345 -1.71 -15.54 22.69
C MET A 345 -1.18 -16.90 22.25
N ILE A 346 -1.68 -17.43 21.14
CA ILE A 346 -1.41 -18.80 20.71
C ILE A 346 -0.70 -18.84 19.36
N THR A 347 -0.06 -19.96 19.09
CA THR A 347 0.41 -20.31 17.74
C THR A 347 -0.69 -21.03 16.99
N TRP A 348 -0.87 -20.67 15.72
CA TRP A 348 -1.77 -21.36 14.82
C TRP A 348 -1.42 -22.84 14.64
N SER A 349 -2.40 -23.72 14.88
CA SER A 349 -2.26 -25.18 14.73
C SER A 349 -2.81 -25.72 13.40
N ASN A 350 -3.01 -24.85 12.40
CA ASN A 350 -3.54 -25.19 11.08
C ASN A 350 -5.02 -25.63 11.03
N ASN A 351 -5.84 -25.26 12.02
CA ASN A 351 -7.27 -25.60 12.07
C ASN A 351 -8.09 -24.49 12.77
N VAL A 352 -9.08 -23.93 12.06
CA VAL A 352 -9.85 -22.74 12.52
C VAL A 352 -10.72 -23.13 13.70
N GLU A 353 -11.31 -24.31 13.63
CA GLU A 353 -12.23 -24.86 14.61
C GLU A 353 -11.55 -25.12 15.96
N THR A 354 -10.24 -25.39 15.99
CA THR A 354 -9.51 -25.66 17.24
C THR A 354 -9.09 -24.41 18.02
N VAL A 355 -9.18 -23.22 17.42
CA VAL A 355 -8.82 -21.98 18.13
C VAL A 355 -9.86 -21.64 19.20
N PRO A 356 -9.48 -21.44 20.47
CA PRO A 356 -10.42 -21.08 21.53
C PRO A 356 -11.10 -19.72 21.27
N ASP A 357 -12.38 -19.58 21.63
CA ASP A 357 -13.16 -18.35 21.39
C ASP A 357 -12.62 -17.12 22.15
N LEU A 358 -11.92 -17.35 23.27
CA LEU A 358 -11.30 -16.29 24.07
C LEU A 358 -9.87 -15.96 23.62
N THR A 359 -9.43 -16.43 22.46
CA THR A 359 -8.09 -16.12 21.95
C THR A 359 -7.96 -14.63 21.65
N VAL A 360 -6.90 -14.01 22.18
CA VAL A 360 -6.60 -12.59 21.98
C VAL A 360 -5.71 -12.38 20.77
N SER A 361 -4.79 -13.31 20.53
CA SER A 361 -3.85 -13.25 19.43
C SER A 361 -3.57 -14.64 18.86
N VAL A 362 -3.46 -14.74 17.54
CA VAL A 362 -3.01 -15.95 16.84
C VAL A 362 -1.81 -15.59 15.97
N ALA A 363 -0.68 -16.27 16.18
CA ALA A 363 0.54 -16.13 15.38
C ALA A 363 0.65 -17.21 14.30
N ASN A 364 1.49 -16.98 13.28
CA ASN A 364 1.82 -17.93 12.21
C ASN A 364 0.65 -18.31 11.27
N VAL A 365 -0.22 -17.35 10.97
CA VAL A 365 -1.33 -17.49 10.01
C VAL A 365 -0.90 -17.06 8.61
N TYR A 366 -0.30 -17.99 7.87
CA TYR A 366 0.35 -17.71 6.59
C TYR A 366 -0.61 -17.54 5.40
N GLN A 367 -1.77 -18.20 5.42
CA GLN A 367 -2.73 -18.11 4.31
C GLN A 367 -3.73 -16.96 4.53
N ASP A 368 -4.01 -16.19 3.47
CA ASP A 368 -4.95 -15.05 3.55
C ASP A 368 -6.38 -15.54 3.87
N ALA A 369 -6.77 -16.71 3.36
CA ALA A 369 -8.08 -17.33 3.62
C ALA A 369 -8.25 -17.79 5.08
N ASP A 370 -7.22 -18.39 5.67
CA ASP A 370 -7.22 -18.79 7.09
C ASP A 370 -7.28 -17.56 7.99
N PHE A 371 -6.53 -16.51 7.64
CA PHE A 371 -6.57 -15.24 8.37
C PHE A 371 -7.99 -14.65 8.35
N ALA A 372 -8.63 -14.58 7.18
CA ALA A 372 -10.00 -14.11 7.07
C ALA A 372 -10.96 -14.99 7.90
N SER A 373 -10.86 -16.31 7.80
CA SER A 373 -11.72 -17.25 8.55
C SER A 373 -11.55 -17.13 10.06
N LEU A 374 -10.32 -16.98 10.54
CA LEU A 374 -10.01 -16.79 11.95
C LEU A 374 -10.54 -15.46 12.48
N THR A 375 -10.38 -14.38 11.70
CA THR A 375 -10.89 -13.07 12.09
C THR A 375 -12.41 -13.07 12.20
N GLN A 376 -13.10 -13.81 11.32
CA GLN A 376 -14.54 -14.01 11.41
C GLN A 376 -14.92 -14.87 12.64
N LYS A 377 -14.23 -15.99 12.88
CA LYS A 377 -14.50 -16.87 14.02
C LYS A 377 -14.38 -16.12 15.34
N LEU A 378 -13.29 -15.37 15.50
CA LEU A 378 -13.00 -14.60 16.71
C LEU A 378 -13.72 -13.25 16.72
N ARG A 379 -14.55 -12.96 15.71
CA ARG A 379 -15.38 -11.76 15.60
C ARG A 379 -14.57 -10.48 15.74
N LEU A 380 -13.40 -10.43 15.10
CA LEU A 380 -12.59 -9.24 15.02
C LEU A 380 -13.39 -8.15 14.30
N GLY A 381 -13.83 -7.14 15.06
CA GLY A 381 -14.50 -5.97 14.53
C GLY A 381 -13.47 -4.95 14.04
N ALA A 382 -13.72 -4.37 12.86
CA ALA A 382 -12.94 -3.24 12.38
C ALA A 382 -13.02 -2.07 13.37
N THR A 383 -11.87 -1.57 13.78
CA THR A 383 -11.71 -0.40 14.63
C THR A 383 -11.53 0.82 13.75
N SER A 384 -12.52 1.70 13.76
CA SER A 384 -12.44 2.95 13.00
C SER A 384 -11.33 3.85 13.57
N ILE A 385 -10.44 4.32 12.69
CA ILE A 385 -9.27 5.14 13.05
C ILE A 385 -9.46 6.64 12.78
N CYS A 386 -10.53 7.02 12.08
CA CYS A 386 -10.90 8.40 11.78
C CYS A 386 -12.32 8.67 12.22
N LYS A 387 -12.62 9.91 12.59
CA LYS A 387 -13.99 10.39 12.64
C LYS A 387 -14.58 10.36 11.23
N ALA A 388 -15.87 10.04 11.17
CA ALA A 388 -16.61 10.27 9.94
C ALA A 388 -16.53 11.77 9.67
N ILE A 389 -15.94 12.14 8.54
CA ILE A 389 -16.04 13.50 8.04
C ILE A 389 -17.51 13.63 7.62
N ASP A 390 -18.21 14.67 8.08
CA ASP A 390 -19.47 15.07 7.47
C ASP A 390 -19.15 15.31 5.99
N LYS A 391 -19.56 14.36 5.14
CA LYS A 391 -19.14 14.12 3.75
C LYS A 391 -18.16 15.19 3.21
N PRO A 392 -16.86 14.89 3.04
CA PRO A 392 -15.91 15.89 2.53
C PRO A 392 -16.44 16.49 1.23
N ASP A 393 -16.49 17.82 1.18
CA ASP A 393 -17.03 18.52 0.01
C ASP A 393 -16.14 18.30 -1.22
N ILE A 394 -14.83 18.16 -1.03
CA ILE A 394 -13.85 18.12 -2.13
C ILE A 394 -12.86 16.96 -2.00
N ALA A 395 -12.64 16.24 -3.10
CA ALA A 395 -11.52 15.31 -3.26
C ALA A 395 -10.51 15.81 -4.30
N VAL A 396 -9.24 15.79 -3.95
CA VAL A 396 -8.11 15.89 -4.88
C VAL A 396 -7.80 14.48 -5.39
N VAL A 397 -7.99 14.27 -6.69
CA VAL A 397 -7.97 12.93 -7.30
C VAL A 397 -6.83 12.84 -8.32
N THR A 398 -6.09 11.74 -8.28
CA THR A 398 -5.03 11.46 -9.26
C THR A 398 -4.94 9.97 -9.58
N SER A 399 -4.17 9.63 -10.62
CA SER A 399 -3.80 8.23 -10.88
C SER A 399 -2.65 7.80 -9.97
N SER A 400 -2.68 6.54 -9.54
CA SER A 400 -1.52 5.82 -8.98
C SER A 400 -1.01 4.73 -9.92
N PHE A 401 -1.57 4.58 -11.11
CA PHE A 401 -1.16 3.55 -12.07
C PHE A 401 0.11 3.93 -12.82
N ILE A 402 1.23 3.32 -12.46
CA ILE A 402 2.50 3.50 -13.18
C ILE A 402 2.52 2.58 -14.40
N TYR A 403 2.71 3.17 -15.58
CA TYR A 403 2.72 2.44 -16.85
C TYR A 403 3.91 1.48 -16.99
N PRO A 404 3.84 0.46 -17.86
CA PRO A 404 4.92 -0.51 -18.06
C PRO A 404 6.27 0.09 -18.46
N ASP A 405 6.26 1.22 -19.18
CA ASP A 405 7.47 1.98 -19.54
C ASP A 405 8.24 2.50 -18.30
N SER A 406 7.60 2.47 -17.13
CA SER A 406 8.13 2.92 -15.85
C SER A 406 8.64 4.35 -15.89
N CYS A 407 8.11 5.17 -16.82
CA CYS A 407 8.52 6.54 -17.01
C CYS A 407 8.32 7.37 -15.73
N MET A 408 7.15 7.21 -15.10
CA MET A 408 6.77 7.92 -13.89
C MET A 408 7.19 7.21 -12.60
N GLU A 409 7.91 6.08 -12.66
CA GLU A 409 8.21 5.25 -11.47
C GLU A 409 8.81 6.05 -10.30
N LYS A 410 9.77 6.93 -10.59
CA LYS A 410 10.43 7.75 -9.57
C LYS A 410 9.67 9.04 -9.23
N ALA A 411 8.90 9.57 -10.18
CA ALA A 411 8.26 10.87 -10.07
C ALA A 411 6.85 10.79 -9.46
N ALA A 412 6.15 9.67 -9.66
CA ALA A 412 4.76 9.50 -9.25
C ALA A 412 4.57 9.55 -7.73
N PRO A 413 5.37 8.85 -6.89
CA PRO A 413 5.22 8.94 -5.44
C PRO A 413 5.36 10.37 -4.88
N PRO A 414 6.45 11.13 -5.16
CA PRO A 414 6.55 12.49 -4.64
C PRO A 414 5.53 13.45 -5.29
N ALA A 415 5.09 13.22 -6.53
CA ALA A 415 4.01 13.98 -7.14
C ALA A 415 2.64 13.71 -6.50
N ALA A 416 2.40 12.49 -6.00
CA ALA A 416 1.24 12.18 -5.18
C ALA A 416 1.34 12.81 -3.80
N ASP A 417 2.53 12.81 -3.18
CA ASP A 417 2.73 13.45 -1.87
C ASP A 417 2.53 14.97 -1.95
N ASN A 418 2.99 15.64 -3.01
CA ASN A 418 2.67 17.04 -3.27
C ASN A 418 1.16 17.34 -3.26
N LYS A 419 0.35 16.47 -3.89
CA LYS A 419 -1.12 16.58 -3.91
C LYS A 419 -1.75 16.21 -2.57
N ARG A 420 -1.20 15.22 -1.87
CA ARG A 420 -1.64 14.78 -0.54
C ARG A 420 -1.43 15.86 0.51
N GLU A 421 -0.26 16.50 0.52
CA GLU A 421 0.07 17.60 1.42
C GLU A 421 -0.86 18.79 1.19
N TYR A 422 -1.12 19.14 -0.07
CA TYR A 422 -2.10 20.15 -0.42
C TYR A 422 -3.50 19.81 0.11
N ALA A 423 -3.98 18.59 -0.14
CA ALA A 423 -5.29 18.15 0.34
C ALA A 423 -5.37 18.20 1.88
N LEU A 424 -4.31 17.76 2.58
CA LEU A 424 -4.25 17.78 4.04
C LEU A 424 -4.28 19.22 4.59
N ALA A 425 -3.52 20.14 3.98
CA ALA A 425 -3.44 21.54 4.38
C ALA A 425 -4.79 22.26 4.27
N HIS A 426 -5.62 21.86 3.30
CA HIS A 426 -6.93 22.48 3.04
C HIS A 426 -8.13 21.66 3.46
N ASN A 427 -7.91 20.56 4.20
CA ASN A 427 -8.96 19.68 4.69
C ASN A 427 -9.81 19.04 3.57
N TYR A 428 -9.19 18.72 2.44
CA TYR A 428 -9.76 17.91 1.35
C TYR A 428 -9.37 16.44 1.51
N ALA A 429 -10.08 15.55 0.82
CA ALA A 429 -9.63 14.18 0.65
C ALA A 429 -8.55 14.08 -0.44
N PHE A 430 -7.62 13.15 -0.30
CA PHE A 430 -6.65 12.80 -1.34
C PHE A 430 -6.85 11.36 -1.81
N VAL A 431 -7.26 11.19 -3.07
CA VAL A 431 -7.60 9.89 -3.65
C VAL A 431 -6.68 9.60 -4.83
N ALA A 432 -5.80 8.60 -4.70
CA ALA A 432 -4.97 8.09 -5.79
C ALA A 432 -5.49 6.71 -6.24
N ARG A 433 -5.59 6.43 -7.54
CA ARG A 433 -6.22 5.18 -8.01
C ARG A 433 -5.51 4.49 -9.14
N SER A 434 -5.35 3.16 -9.03
CA SER A 434 -4.69 2.33 -10.04
C SER A 434 -5.56 1.20 -10.59
N THR A 435 -6.45 0.64 -9.76
CA THR A 435 -7.23 -0.56 -10.12
C THR A 435 -8.10 -0.36 -11.37
N GLU A 436 -8.60 0.86 -11.53
CA GLU A 436 -9.39 1.30 -12.68
C GLU A 436 -8.59 1.35 -13.99
N TYR A 437 -7.29 1.59 -13.93
CA TYR A 437 -6.42 1.52 -15.10
C TYR A 437 -6.07 0.05 -15.43
N ALA A 438 -5.70 -0.73 -14.41
CA ALA A 438 -5.34 -2.15 -14.60
C ALA A 438 -6.48 -2.98 -15.22
N GLN A 439 -7.74 -2.67 -14.91
CA GLN A 439 -8.88 -3.40 -15.48
C GLN A 439 -9.13 -3.12 -16.98
N GLN A 440 -8.52 -2.09 -17.58
CA GLN A 440 -8.75 -1.78 -19.00
C GLN A 440 -8.30 -2.94 -19.91
N ASP A 441 -7.20 -3.61 -19.55
CA ASP A 441 -6.67 -4.74 -20.30
C ASP A 441 -7.59 -5.98 -20.22
N LEU A 442 -8.47 -6.06 -19.23
CA LEU A 442 -9.42 -7.16 -19.05
C LEU A 442 -10.73 -6.96 -19.82
N ARG A 443 -10.97 -5.77 -20.38
CA ARG A 443 -12.21 -5.46 -21.11
C ARG A 443 -12.28 -6.22 -22.44
N THR A 444 -13.49 -6.64 -22.80
CA THR A 444 -13.79 -7.22 -24.12
C THR A 444 -13.60 -6.20 -25.23
N GLU A 445 -14.12 -4.98 -25.03
CA GLU A 445 -13.87 -3.85 -25.93
C GLU A 445 -12.56 -3.18 -25.53
N LYS A 446 -11.51 -3.41 -26.32
CA LYS A 446 -10.18 -2.89 -26.06
C LYS A 446 -10.13 -1.37 -26.28
N ARG A 447 -9.61 -0.68 -25.29
CA ARG A 447 -9.31 0.75 -25.30
C ARG A 447 -8.04 0.98 -24.50
N ARG A 448 -7.35 2.08 -24.77
CA ARG A 448 -6.07 2.38 -24.10
C ARG A 448 -6.23 2.53 -22.59
N THR A 449 -5.19 2.17 -21.85
CA THR A 449 -5.17 2.15 -20.38
C THR A 449 -5.52 3.50 -19.75
N VAL A 450 -5.22 4.61 -20.42
CA VAL A 450 -5.55 5.99 -20.00
C VAL A 450 -7.05 6.20 -19.70
N TRP A 451 -7.93 5.42 -20.34
CA TRP A 451 -9.37 5.42 -20.06
C TRP A 451 -9.73 5.02 -18.62
N GLY A 452 -8.79 4.43 -17.87
CA GLY A 452 -8.90 4.25 -16.42
C GLY A 452 -9.22 5.54 -15.68
N LYS A 453 -8.78 6.70 -16.18
CA LYS A 453 -9.13 8.04 -15.65
C LYS A 453 -10.65 8.21 -15.46
N ILE A 454 -11.42 7.88 -16.50
CA ILE A 454 -12.88 8.06 -16.47
C ILE A 454 -13.53 7.08 -15.49
N ASP A 455 -13.02 5.85 -15.40
CA ASP A 455 -13.46 4.85 -14.43
C ASP A 455 -13.19 5.31 -12.99
N VAL A 456 -12.05 5.95 -12.72
CA VAL A 456 -11.71 6.53 -11.42
C VAL A 456 -12.72 7.62 -11.07
N VAL A 457 -12.89 8.59 -11.95
CA VAL A 457 -13.79 9.72 -11.75
C VAL A 457 -15.21 9.24 -11.48
N GLN A 458 -15.71 8.26 -12.23
CA GLN A 458 -17.04 7.67 -12.00
C GLN A 458 -17.21 7.02 -10.62
N LYS A 459 -16.17 6.37 -10.10
CA LYS A 459 -16.22 5.72 -8.77
C LYS A 459 -16.07 6.69 -7.61
N VAL A 460 -15.23 7.72 -7.78
CA VAL A 460 -14.93 8.71 -6.72
C VAL A 460 -16.02 9.75 -6.61
N LEU A 461 -16.53 10.27 -7.74
CA LEU A 461 -17.47 11.39 -7.78
C LEU A 461 -18.69 11.25 -6.84
N PRO A 462 -19.37 10.09 -6.71
CA PRO A 462 -20.52 9.94 -5.82
C PRO A 462 -20.22 10.24 -4.33
N LYS A 463 -18.96 10.13 -3.91
CA LYS A 463 -18.50 10.26 -2.52
C LYS A 463 -18.26 11.69 -2.07
N TYR A 464 -18.12 12.63 -3.01
CA TYR A 464 -17.78 14.04 -2.75
C TYR A 464 -18.82 14.97 -3.38
N GLU A 465 -18.78 16.27 -3.07
CA GLU A 465 -19.56 17.27 -3.82
C GLU A 465 -18.81 17.66 -5.10
N TRP A 466 -17.52 17.89 -5.00
CA TRP A 466 -16.61 18.18 -6.10
C TRP A 466 -15.42 17.23 -6.08
N ILE A 467 -14.98 16.87 -7.28
CA ILE A 467 -13.64 16.32 -7.46
C ILE A 467 -12.78 17.36 -8.17
N PHE A 468 -11.51 17.37 -7.80
CA PHE A 468 -10.45 18.08 -8.48
C PHE A 468 -9.48 17.04 -9.05
N TRP A 469 -9.61 16.76 -10.34
CA TRP A 469 -8.74 15.82 -11.02
C TRP A 469 -7.41 16.49 -11.36
N LEU A 470 -6.31 15.79 -11.09
CA LEU A 470 -4.94 16.14 -11.44
C LEU A 470 -4.26 14.90 -12.01
N ASP A 471 -3.77 14.98 -13.24
CA ASP A 471 -2.92 13.94 -13.80
C ASP A 471 -1.66 13.72 -12.94
N MET A 472 -1.07 12.54 -13.08
CA MET A 472 0.07 12.11 -12.25
C MET A 472 1.27 13.05 -12.42
N ASP A 473 1.41 13.64 -13.60
CA ASP A 473 2.41 14.60 -14.04
C ASP A 473 2.00 16.08 -13.87
N ALA A 474 0.89 16.35 -13.19
CA ALA A 474 0.57 17.70 -12.72
C ALA A 474 1.17 17.96 -11.33
N VAL A 475 1.78 19.13 -11.12
CA VAL A 475 2.40 19.53 -9.85
C VAL A 475 1.73 20.79 -9.33
N ILE A 476 1.37 20.78 -8.04
CA ILE A 476 0.87 21.95 -7.33
C ILE A 476 2.06 22.83 -6.97
N MET A 477 2.17 23.97 -7.65
CA MET A 477 3.26 24.93 -7.52
C MET A 477 3.00 25.95 -6.41
N ASN A 478 1.77 26.42 -6.29
CA ASN A 478 1.36 27.41 -5.30
C ASN A 478 0.22 26.86 -4.42
N PRO A 479 0.52 26.23 -3.28
CA PRO A 479 -0.50 25.63 -2.43
C PRO A 479 -1.36 26.66 -1.67
N LYS A 480 -1.14 27.97 -1.85
CA LYS A 480 -1.98 29.01 -1.23
C LYS A 480 -3.34 29.15 -1.93
N HIS A 481 -3.44 28.76 -3.20
CA HIS A 481 -4.71 28.74 -3.92
C HIS A 481 -5.56 27.57 -3.41
N THR A 482 -6.82 27.84 -3.09
CA THR A 482 -7.78 26.83 -2.64
C THR A 482 -8.74 26.47 -3.76
N VAL A 483 -9.21 25.22 -3.80
CA VAL A 483 -10.24 24.80 -4.77
C VAL A 483 -11.51 25.63 -4.56
N GLN A 484 -11.94 25.81 -3.30
CA GLN A 484 -13.07 26.67 -2.96
C GLN A 484 -12.85 28.11 -3.45
N GLY A 485 -11.68 28.70 -3.20
CA GLY A 485 -11.38 30.08 -3.62
C GLY A 485 -11.43 30.25 -5.14
N ILE A 486 -10.95 29.26 -5.90
CA ILE A 486 -11.06 29.27 -7.37
C ILE A 486 -12.53 29.15 -7.79
N LEU A 487 -13.28 28.20 -7.22
CA LEU A 487 -14.71 28.05 -7.55
C LEU A 487 -15.53 29.29 -7.17
N ASP A 488 -15.23 29.94 -6.04
CA ASP A 488 -15.87 31.17 -5.59
C ASP A 488 -15.56 32.36 -6.51
N ASP A 489 -14.31 32.49 -6.96
CA ASP A 489 -13.93 33.49 -7.95
C ASP A 489 -14.68 33.26 -9.27
N LEU A 490 -14.74 32.01 -9.76
CA LEU A 490 -15.49 31.66 -10.97
C LEU A 490 -16.99 31.91 -10.82
N ARG A 491 -17.61 31.54 -9.69
CA ARG A 491 -19.02 31.84 -9.37
C ARG A 491 -19.30 33.33 -9.42
N SER A 492 -18.41 34.14 -8.86
CA SER A 492 -18.58 35.60 -8.79
C SER A 492 -18.50 36.27 -10.17
N LYS A 493 -17.68 35.70 -11.07
CA LYS A 493 -17.48 36.19 -12.44
C LYS A 493 -18.47 35.59 -13.45
N TYR A 494 -19.21 34.55 -13.07
CA TYR A 494 -20.10 33.84 -13.99
C TYR A 494 -21.28 34.72 -14.44
N PRO A 495 -21.63 34.76 -15.73
CA PRO A 495 -22.79 35.51 -16.21
C PRO A 495 -24.08 35.03 -15.55
N GLY A 496 -24.79 35.95 -14.88
CA GLY A 496 -25.97 35.63 -14.08
C GLY A 496 -25.69 35.34 -12.60
N GLY A 497 -24.42 35.44 -12.18
CA GLY A 497 -24.00 35.35 -10.79
C GLY A 497 -23.90 33.92 -10.23
N PRO A 498 -23.59 33.79 -8.93
CA PRO A 498 -23.33 32.50 -8.28
C PRO A 498 -24.50 31.51 -8.36
N GLU A 499 -25.74 31.97 -8.23
CA GLU A 499 -26.92 31.09 -8.35
C GLU A 499 -26.99 30.45 -9.73
N LYS A 500 -26.71 31.23 -10.79
CA LYS A 500 -26.76 30.71 -12.16
C LYS A 500 -25.61 29.76 -12.46
N PHE A 501 -24.46 29.97 -11.81
CA PHE A 501 -23.36 29.01 -11.84
C PHE A 501 -23.79 27.67 -11.23
N GLU A 502 -24.39 27.69 -10.03
CA GLU A 502 -24.79 26.48 -9.31
C GLU A 502 -25.90 25.69 -10.03
N GLU A 503 -26.81 26.38 -10.73
CA GLU A 503 -27.87 25.76 -11.53
C GLU A 503 -27.34 25.06 -12.79
N ASN A 504 -26.32 25.63 -13.42
CA ASN A 504 -25.92 25.22 -14.75
C ASN A 504 -24.62 24.42 -14.72
N ILE A 505 -23.60 24.82 -13.97
CA ILE A 505 -22.22 24.35 -14.15
C ILE A 505 -21.91 23.12 -13.30
N ASP A 506 -21.53 22.05 -13.99
CA ASP A 506 -21.16 20.76 -13.40
C ASP A 506 -19.71 20.36 -13.72
N LEU A 507 -19.12 20.92 -14.77
CA LEU A 507 -17.73 20.68 -15.18
C LEU A 507 -17.04 22.01 -15.47
N VAL A 508 -15.87 22.21 -14.86
CA VAL A 508 -14.99 23.35 -15.15
C VAL A 508 -13.68 22.81 -15.71
N ILE A 509 -13.31 23.23 -16.92
CA ILE A 509 -12.14 22.71 -17.63
C ILE A 509 -11.51 23.80 -18.49
N ALA A 510 -10.18 23.77 -18.63
CA ALA A 510 -9.44 24.73 -19.43
C ALA A 510 -9.13 24.20 -20.83
N LYS A 511 -9.16 25.12 -21.80
CA LYS A 511 -8.52 24.96 -23.11
C LYS A 511 -7.37 25.97 -23.15
N PRO A 512 -6.12 25.53 -22.91
CA PRO A 512 -4.96 26.41 -22.94
C PRO A 512 -4.84 27.18 -24.25
N THR A 513 -4.16 28.33 -24.22
CA THR A 513 -3.95 29.18 -25.40
C THR A 513 -3.34 28.37 -26.55
N ARG A 514 -3.79 28.56 -27.80
CA ARG A 514 -3.31 27.84 -29.00
C ARG A 514 -3.55 26.32 -29.03
N ASP A 515 -4.08 25.70 -27.98
CA ASP A 515 -4.44 24.29 -28.03
C ASP A 515 -5.68 24.09 -28.91
N LYS A 516 -5.74 22.97 -29.64
CA LYS A 516 -6.87 22.64 -30.52
C LYS A 516 -8.10 22.16 -29.76
N MET A 517 -7.93 21.74 -28.51
CA MET A 517 -8.96 21.18 -27.64
C MET A 517 -8.66 21.48 -26.16
N ILE A 518 -9.56 21.08 -25.27
CA ILE A 518 -9.34 21.09 -23.82
C ILE A 518 -8.08 20.31 -23.41
N ASN A 519 -7.51 20.67 -22.27
CA ASN A 519 -6.55 19.83 -21.56
C ASN A 519 -7.28 19.16 -20.37
N ALA A 520 -7.50 17.84 -20.46
CA ALA A 520 -8.22 17.05 -19.46
C ALA A 520 -7.28 16.42 -18.41
N GLY A 521 -6.07 16.97 -18.26
CA GLY A 521 -5.18 16.60 -17.15
C GLY A 521 -5.49 17.35 -15.87
N VAL A 522 -6.22 18.47 -15.94
CA VAL A 522 -6.73 19.17 -14.76
C VAL A 522 -8.15 19.68 -15.00
N PHE A 523 -9.09 19.31 -14.12
CA PHE A 523 -10.47 19.81 -14.17
C PHE A 523 -11.21 19.67 -12.83
N PHE A 524 -12.28 20.44 -12.66
CA PHE A 524 -13.24 20.27 -11.56
C PHE A 524 -14.52 19.63 -12.07
N MET A 525 -15.09 18.69 -11.32
CA MET A 525 -16.38 18.09 -11.66
C MET A 525 -17.26 17.94 -10.43
N ARG A 526 -18.50 18.43 -10.52
CA ARG A 526 -19.50 18.35 -9.48
C ARG A 526 -20.25 17.03 -9.53
N ASN A 527 -20.59 16.49 -8.37
CA ASN A 527 -21.38 15.28 -8.24
C ASN A 527 -22.87 15.56 -8.48
N THR A 528 -23.26 15.54 -9.75
CA THR A 528 -24.65 15.71 -10.16
C THR A 528 -25.10 14.59 -11.08
N LYS A 529 -26.43 14.48 -11.27
CA LYS A 529 -27.00 13.52 -12.22
C LYS A 529 -26.49 13.76 -13.65
N TRP A 530 -26.25 15.02 -14.01
CA TRP A 530 -25.66 15.36 -15.30
C TRP A 530 -24.24 14.82 -15.42
N ALA A 531 -23.37 15.04 -14.43
CA ALA A 531 -21.99 14.58 -14.48
C ALA A 531 -21.90 13.05 -14.63
N GLN A 532 -22.75 12.31 -13.91
CA GLN A 532 -22.84 10.85 -14.04
C GLN A 532 -23.27 10.41 -15.46
N ALA A 533 -24.23 11.12 -16.06
CA ALA A 533 -24.67 10.86 -17.43
C ALA A 533 -23.59 11.22 -18.45
N PHE A 534 -22.92 12.37 -18.28
CA PHE A 534 -21.82 12.80 -19.13
C PHE A 534 -20.66 11.79 -19.11
N LEU A 535 -20.23 11.34 -17.93
CA LEU A 535 -19.19 10.31 -17.81
C LEU A 535 -19.60 9.00 -18.49
N LYS A 536 -20.87 8.60 -18.38
CA LYS A 536 -21.40 7.44 -19.11
C LYS A 536 -21.36 7.65 -20.62
N ASP A 537 -21.67 8.84 -21.11
CA ASP A 537 -21.58 9.18 -22.53
C ASP A 537 -20.12 9.13 -23.01
N VAL A 538 -19.18 9.70 -22.26
CA VAL A 538 -17.73 9.62 -22.52
C VAL A 538 -17.29 8.16 -22.62
N GLN A 539 -17.66 7.33 -21.65
CA GLN A 539 -17.32 5.90 -21.61
C GLN A 539 -17.81 5.13 -22.84
N ASN A 540 -18.97 5.49 -23.38
CA ASN A 540 -19.57 4.81 -24.52
C ASN A 540 -19.10 5.37 -25.87
N PHE A 541 -18.23 6.39 -25.86
CA PHE A 541 -17.79 7.09 -27.07
C PHE A 541 -16.65 6.37 -27.78
N LYS A 542 -16.98 5.19 -28.36
CA LYS A 542 -16.03 4.22 -28.93
C LYS A 542 -15.06 4.79 -29.96
N LYS A 543 -15.45 5.86 -30.66
CA LYS A 543 -14.61 6.56 -31.65
C LYS A 543 -13.21 6.82 -31.10
N TRP A 544 -13.11 7.20 -29.83
CA TRP A 544 -11.86 7.64 -29.22
C TRP A 544 -11.11 6.58 -28.40
N TYR A 545 -11.58 5.32 -28.38
CA TYR A 545 -10.94 4.27 -27.58
C TYR A 545 -9.45 4.08 -27.88
N ASN A 546 -9.07 4.26 -29.15
CA ASN A 546 -7.70 4.04 -29.64
C ASN A 546 -7.22 5.17 -30.58
N GLN A 547 -7.80 6.37 -30.49
CA GLN A 547 -7.39 7.52 -31.29
C GLN A 547 -6.34 8.35 -30.55
N SER A 548 -5.07 8.04 -30.82
CA SER A 548 -3.92 8.80 -30.35
C SER A 548 -3.92 10.23 -30.95
N PRO A 549 -3.42 11.24 -30.24
CA PRO A 549 -2.94 11.20 -28.84
C PRO A 549 -4.04 11.54 -27.81
N SER A 550 -5.27 11.83 -28.25
CA SER A 550 -6.25 12.52 -27.38
C SER A 550 -7.21 11.60 -26.61
N TYR A 551 -7.47 10.37 -27.06
CA TYR A 551 -8.23 9.37 -26.30
C TYR A 551 -9.48 9.91 -25.57
N GLU A 552 -9.59 9.72 -24.25
CA GLU A 552 -10.71 10.18 -23.43
C GLU A 552 -10.87 11.71 -23.42
N GLN A 553 -9.77 12.48 -23.55
CA GLN A 553 -9.83 13.93 -23.70
C GLN A 553 -10.51 14.33 -25.02
N GLY A 554 -10.21 13.61 -26.11
CA GLY A 554 -10.87 13.81 -27.40
C GLY A 554 -12.37 13.49 -27.33
N ALA A 555 -12.73 12.42 -26.62
CA ALA A 555 -14.13 12.08 -26.35
C ALA A 555 -14.85 13.18 -25.57
N MET A 556 -14.23 13.68 -24.49
CA MET A 556 -14.78 14.79 -23.71
C MET A 556 -14.95 16.03 -24.59
N TRP A 557 -13.93 16.39 -25.39
CA TRP A 557 -13.96 17.58 -26.24
C TRP A 557 -15.12 17.59 -27.25
N GLU A 558 -15.40 16.45 -27.89
CA GLU A 558 -16.54 16.35 -28.81
C GLU A 558 -17.88 16.39 -28.08
N LEU A 559 -17.98 15.71 -26.92
CA LEU A 559 -19.22 15.65 -26.17
C LEU A 559 -19.60 16.99 -25.54
N ILE A 560 -18.65 17.76 -24.98
CA ILE A 560 -18.96 19.05 -24.36
C ILE A 560 -19.47 20.10 -25.37
N GLN A 561 -19.26 19.87 -26.67
CA GLN A 561 -19.77 20.76 -27.72
C GLN A 561 -21.23 20.51 -28.09
N LEU A 562 -21.80 19.36 -27.70
CA LEU A 562 -23.19 19.03 -27.94
C LEU A 562 -24.11 19.88 -27.06
N ASP A 563 -25.25 20.33 -27.59
CA ASP A 563 -26.20 21.20 -26.87
C ASP A 563 -26.65 20.63 -25.52
N LYS A 564 -26.81 19.31 -25.43
CA LYS A 564 -27.17 18.61 -24.17
C LYS A 564 -26.10 18.69 -23.06
N HIS A 565 -24.87 19.03 -23.40
CA HIS A 565 -23.74 19.10 -22.47
C HIS A 565 -23.20 20.51 -22.32
N LYS A 566 -23.23 21.31 -23.38
CA LYS A 566 -22.60 22.63 -23.46
C LYS A 566 -23.03 23.60 -22.34
N SER A 567 -24.32 23.60 -21.96
CA SER A 567 -24.81 24.47 -20.89
C SER A 567 -24.29 24.09 -19.50
N HIS A 568 -23.74 22.89 -19.36
CA HIS A 568 -23.24 22.35 -18.09
C HIS A 568 -21.73 22.46 -17.88
N VAL A 569 -21.05 23.07 -18.86
CA VAL A 569 -19.59 23.17 -18.87
C VAL A 569 -19.18 24.63 -18.84
N LEU A 570 -18.38 25.00 -17.84
CA LEU A 570 -17.61 26.23 -17.88
C LEU A 570 -16.26 25.94 -18.52
N LEU A 571 -16.16 26.27 -19.81
CA LEU A 571 -14.91 26.19 -20.56
C LEU A 571 -14.10 27.48 -20.38
N LEU A 572 -12.94 27.38 -19.74
CA LEU A 572 -11.97 28.47 -19.69
C LEU A 572 -11.15 28.46 -20.99
N ASP A 573 -11.64 29.17 -22.01
CA ASP A 573 -11.02 29.19 -23.34
C ASP A 573 -9.86 30.18 -23.40
N ASN A 574 -8.71 29.71 -23.87
CA ASN A 574 -7.42 30.42 -23.86
C ASN A 574 -6.99 30.84 -22.45
N ASP A 575 -7.24 29.98 -21.46
CA ASP A 575 -6.78 30.16 -20.09
C ASP A 575 -5.56 29.28 -19.81
N ASP A 576 -4.45 29.92 -19.41
CA ASP A 576 -3.19 29.26 -19.12
C ASP A 576 -2.84 29.25 -17.62
N HIS A 577 -3.57 29.98 -16.77
CA HIS A 577 -3.07 30.37 -15.44
C HIS A 577 -4.03 30.08 -14.28
N THR A 578 -5.30 29.75 -14.53
CA THR A 578 -6.24 29.53 -13.43
C THR A 578 -5.89 28.24 -12.66
N PHE A 579 -5.70 27.12 -13.37
CA PHE A 579 -5.37 25.84 -12.72
C PHE A 579 -4.69 24.80 -13.64
N ASN A 580 -4.33 25.13 -14.88
CA ASN A 580 -3.76 24.15 -15.82
C ASN A 580 -2.66 24.78 -16.68
N THR A 581 -1.55 25.17 -16.06
CA THR A 581 -0.45 25.85 -16.73
C THR A 581 0.50 24.87 -17.39
N LEU A 582 0.84 25.09 -18.65
CA LEU A 582 1.92 24.35 -19.32
C LEU A 582 3.28 24.92 -18.91
N PRO A 583 4.35 24.11 -18.77
CA PRO A 583 5.66 24.56 -18.27
C PRO A 583 6.21 25.79 -19.01
N LYS A 584 6.06 25.83 -20.33
CA LYS A 584 6.50 26.95 -21.19
C LYS A 584 5.78 28.28 -20.94
N ARG A 585 4.66 28.25 -20.23
CA ARG A 585 3.82 29.41 -19.91
C ARG A 585 3.79 29.71 -18.42
N TYR A 586 4.57 28.98 -17.62
CA TYR A 586 4.63 29.21 -16.20
C TYR A 586 5.03 30.65 -15.88
N THR A 587 4.29 31.25 -14.96
CA THR A 587 4.61 32.53 -14.33
C THR A 587 4.62 32.37 -12.81
N PRO A 588 5.46 33.15 -12.09
CA PRO A 588 5.49 33.09 -10.62
C PRO A 588 4.12 33.25 -9.98
N GLY A 589 3.70 32.25 -9.21
CA GLY A 589 2.43 32.25 -8.48
C GLY A 589 1.31 31.44 -9.13
N ASP A 590 1.53 30.88 -10.32
CA ASP A 590 0.61 29.93 -10.95
C ASP A 590 0.31 28.76 -10.03
N PHE A 591 -0.93 28.30 -10.05
CA PHE A 591 -1.41 27.28 -9.12
C PHE A 591 -0.80 25.90 -9.41
N ILE A 592 -0.96 25.43 -10.64
CA ILE A 592 -0.58 24.08 -11.07
C ILE A 592 0.16 24.16 -12.39
N VAL A 593 1.23 23.39 -12.49
CA VAL A 593 1.94 23.14 -13.74
C VAL A 593 1.74 21.70 -14.16
N HIS A 594 1.25 21.49 -15.38
CA HIS A 594 0.97 20.18 -15.96
C HIS A 594 2.07 19.82 -16.96
N PHE A 595 2.96 18.91 -16.55
CA PHE A 595 4.08 18.45 -17.36
C PHE A 595 3.64 17.35 -18.33
N ALA A 596 2.97 17.75 -19.41
CA ALA A 596 2.51 16.85 -20.48
C ALA A 596 3.38 16.94 -21.76
N PRO A 597 4.68 16.55 -21.73
CA PRO A 597 5.50 16.52 -22.93
C PRO A 597 5.11 15.35 -23.85
N ASP A 598 5.57 15.40 -25.11
CA ASP A 598 5.41 14.30 -26.07
C ASP A 598 6.23 13.04 -25.71
N LYS A 599 7.14 13.16 -24.72
CA LYS A 599 8.02 12.10 -24.23
C LYS A 599 7.71 11.77 -22.78
N CYS A 600 8.56 10.99 -22.12
CA CYS A 600 8.41 10.65 -20.72
C CYS A 600 8.37 11.91 -19.79
N PRO A 601 7.26 12.17 -19.06
CA PRO A 601 7.15 13.31 -18.15
C PRO A 601 7.98 13.24 -16.87
N GLY A 602 8.45 12.04 -16.47
CA GLY A 602 9.07 11.80 -15.16
C GLY A 602 10.17 12.80 -14.76
N PRO A 603 11.19 13.06 -15.61
CA PRO A 603 12.24 14.04 -15.31
C PRO A 603 11.72 15.46 -15.08
N ALA A 604 10.79 15.92 -15.93
CA ALA A 604 10.24 17.27 -15.85
C ALA A 604 9.37 17.45 -14.58
N VAL A 605 8.63 16.41 -14.18
CA VAL A 605 7.88 16.40 -12.93
C VAL A 605 8.80 16.51 -11.72
N LEU A 606 9.95 15.81 -11.72
CA LEU A 606 10.93 15.92 -10.65
C LEU A 606 11.54 17.32 -10.57
N GLU A 607 11.80 17.96 -11.71
CA GLU A 607 12.23 19.36 -11.77
C GLU A 607 11.15 20.30 -11.19
N GLY A 608 9.88 20.09 -11.57
CA GLY A 608 8.74 20.79 -10.99
C GLY A 608 8.68 20.69 -9.47
N LEU A 609 8.82 19.48 -8.94
CA LEU A 609 8.81 19.24 -7.49
C LEU A 609 10.00 19.88 -6.78
N GLU A 610 11.17 19.94 -7.42
CA GLU A 610 12.32 20.66 -6.87
C GLU A 610 12.10 22.19 -6.89
N ALA A 611 11.50 22.72 -7.96
CA ALA A 611 11.08 24.11 -8.03
C ALA A 611 10.08 24.46 -6.91
N VAL A 612 9.15 23.57 -6.57
CA VAL A 612 8.25 23.75 -5.41
C VAL A 612 9.03 23.96 -4.11
N LYS A 613 10.03 23.11 -3.83
CA LYS A 613 10.85 23.24 -2.61
C LYS A 613 11.61 24.56 -2.56
N ARG A 614 12.16 24.98 -3.70
CA ARG A 614 12.85 26.27 -3.83
C ARG A 614 11.91 27.44 -3.54
N ILE A 615 10.70 27.41 -4.11
CA ILE A 615 9.65 28.42 -3.85
C ILE A 615 9.27 28.44 -2.37
N GLN A 616 9.11 27.27 -1.74
CA GLN A 616 8.80 27.17 -0.30
C GLN A 616 9.93 27.71 0.59
N ASN A 617 11.18 27.63 0.13
CA ASN A 617 12.35 28.23 0.79
C ASN A 617 12.50 29.74 0.52
N GLY A 618 11.55 30.36 -0.19
CA GLY A 618 11.52 31.79 -0.45
C GLY A 618 12.19 32.22 -1.76
N GLU A 619 12.62 31.28 -2.61
CA GLU A 619 13.14 31.63 -3.94
C GLU A 619 12.02 32.03 -4.90
N VAL A 620 12.31 32.94 -5.82
CA VAL A 620 11.43 33.26 -6.95
C VAL A 620 11.84 32.41 -8.14
N PHE A 621 11.10 31.34 -8.39
CA PHE A 621 11.24 30.53 -9.60
C PHE A 621 10.43 31.16 -10.74
N THR A 622 11.05 31.42 -11.89
CA THR A 622 10.45 32.25 -12.96
C THR A 622 10.11 31.49 -14.24
N HIS A 623 10.80 30.40 -14.56
CA HIS A 623 10.57 29.62 -15.78
C HIS A 623 11.19 28.23 -15.67
N PHE A 624 10.66 27.28 -16.44
CA PHE A 624 11.29 25.98 -16.70
C PHE A 624 12.20 26.08 -17.93
N GLU A 625 13.37 25.45 -17.90
CA GLU A 625 14.29 25.41 -19.05
C GLU A 625 13.76 24.47 -20.15
N GLU A 626 14.18 24.67 -21.40
CA GLU A 626 13.82 23.77 -22.51
C GLU A 626 14.54 22.42 -22.35
N SER A 627 13.78 21.35 -22.12
CA SER A 627 14.25 19.96 -22.12
C SER A 627 14.21 19.32 -23.51
#